data_AF-A0A7C1X9Y5-F1
#
_entry.id   AF-A0A7C1X9Y5-F1
#
_cell.length_a   1.000
_cell.length_b   1.000
_cell.length_c   1.000
_cell.angle_alpha   90.00
_cell.angle_beta   90.00
_cell.angle_gamma   90.00
#
_symmetry.space_group_name_H-M   'P 1'
#
loop_
_entity.id
_entity.type
_entity.pdbx_description
1 polymer ?
#
loop_
_entity_poly.entity_id
_entity_poly.type
_entity_poly.pdbx_seq_one_letter_code
_entity_poly.pdbx_strand_id
1 'polypeptide(L)'
;MNEDALEALAKELTRQTGKHWSSMASHAVGRSSYKEMYGFVWRDDAVAYEDGAVSYLDRSDTFEREPYSAQFRSLKDGKTFVVATVHILYGKNQADRASEIVALSNYWTWLQETYAGNNQIMLMGDFNTPPNSPAWDKLDTSARPLVLDGASTLSTKDGKFANLYDNIFISKQSAIRVNKVEVFDYPKFLGLTHAKGRDSVSDHAPIFLSANLSGGNGAASASAVTAQARPTARNPMKPAASVGGTPANLALAIRGNKKTMIYHRPDCPSYNAIAEKNRVEFNSPAAAEAQHYHLAGNCR
;
A
#
# COMPACT_ATOMS: atom_id res chain seq x y z
N MET A 1 23.38 -7.06 5.97
CA MET A 1 22.99 -6.80 4.56
C MET A 1 24.22 -6.43 3.80
N ASN A 2 24.29 -6.90 2.56
CA ASN A 2 25.39 -6.60 1.66
C ASN A 2 24.80 -6.44 0.26
N GLU A 3 25.14 -5.34 -0.43
CA GLU A 3 24.78 -5.12 -1.83
C GLU A 3 25.29 -6.27 -2.72
N ASP A 4 26.42 -6.88 -2.34
CA ASP A 4 27.00 -8.03 -3.03
C ASP A 4 26.04 -9.24 -3.10
N ALA A 5 25.04 -9.33 -2.21
CA ALA A 5 24.09 -10.44 -2.23
C ALA A 5 23.20 -10.43 -3.49
N LEU A 6 22.76 -9.24 -3.95
CA LEU A 6 21.99 -9.12 -5.18
C LEU A 6 22.87 -9.36 -6.41
N GLU A 7 24.11 -8.89 -6.38
CA GLU A 7 25.06 -9.19 -7.45
C GLU A 7 25.38 -10.69 -7.53
N ALA A 8 25.56 -11.34 -6.39
CA ALA A 8 25.78 -12.78 -6.32
C ALA A 8 24.57 -13.55 -6.87
N LEU A 9 23.35 -13.09 -6.55
CA LEU A 9 22.12 -13.65 -7.12
C LEU A 9 22.06 -13.46 -8.64
N ALA A 10 22.36 -12.27 -9.15
CA ALA A 10 22.39 -12.00 -10.59
C ALA A 10 23.44 -12.84 -11.33
N LYS A 11 24.62 -13.01 -10.73
CA LYS A 11 25.69 -13.91 -11.24
C LYS A 11 25.22 -15.36 -11.29
N GLU A 12 24.56 -15.84 -10.24
CA GLU A 12 24.04 -17.21 -10.18
C GLU A 12 22.89 -17.43 -11.17
N LEU A 13 21.96 -16.48 -11.30
CA LEU A 13 20.91 -16.51 -12.32
C LEU A 13 21.50 -16.53 -13.73
N THR A 14 22.57 -15.76 -13.97
CA THR A 14 23.28 -15.77 -15.24
C THR A 14 23.87 -17.14 -15.54
N ARG A 15 24.55 -17.74 -14.55
CA ARG A 15 25.14 -19.07 -14.68
C ARG A 15 24.10 -20.16 -14.95
N GLN A 16 22.94 -20.10 -14.27
CA GLN A 16 21.89 -21.11 -14.36
C GLN A 16 21.04 -21.00 -15.63
N THR A 17 20.83 -19.78 -16.13
CA THR A 17 19.92 -19.54 -17.27
C THR A 17 20.64 -19.32 -18.61
N GLY A 18 21.96 -19.05 -18.58
CA GLY A 18 22.72 -18.66 -19.77
C GLY A 18 22.33 -17.30 -20.34
N LYS A 19 21.59 -16.49 -19.57
CA LYS A 19 21.15 -15.14 -19.92
C LYS A 19 21.78 -14.12 -18.98
N HIS A 20 22.09 -12.93 -19.45
CA HIS A 20 22.59 -11.88 -18.57
C HIS A 20 21.48 -11.35 -17.65
N TRP A 21 21.80 -11.22 -16.37
CA TRP A 21 20.96 -10.60 -15.36
C TRP A 21 21.72 -9.46 -14.70
N SER A 22 21.00 -8.37 -14.47
CA SER A 22 21.47 -7.20 -13.74
C SER A 22 20.64 -7.02 -12.47
N SER A 23 21.21 -6.28 -11.51
CA SER A 23 20.57 -6.00 -10.24
C SER A 23 20.89 -4.59 -9.76
N MET A 24 20.03 -4.04 -8.91
CA MET A 24 20.30 -2.82 -8.16
C MET A 24 19.71 -2.92 -6.76
N ALA A 25 20.33 -2.25 -5.79
CA ALA A 25 19.85 -2.13 -4.43
C ALA A 25 19.54 -0.68 -4.08
N SER A 26 18.58 -0.45 -3.18
CA SER A 26 18.52 0.81 -2.43
C SER A 26 19.69 0.86 -1.44
N HIS A 27 19.96 2.03 -0.86
CA HIS A 27 20.72 2.08 0.39
C HIS A 27 19.96 1.37 1.53
N ALA A 28 20.67 1.07 2.62
CA ALA A 28 20.07 0.52 3.82
C ALA A 28 19.11 1.52 4.48
N VAL A 29 17.85 1.13 4.64
CA VAL A 29 16.73 1.93 5.21
C VAL A 29 16.22 1.28 6.50
N GLY A 30 15.57 2.06 7.37
CA GLY A 30 15.21 1.64 8.72
C GLY A 30 15.51 2.75 9.72
N ARG A 31 14.72 2.93 10.78
CA ARG A 31 15.03 3.94 11.82
C ARG A 31 15.98 3.39 12.87
N SER A 32 15.80 2.13 13.23
CA SER A 32 16.60 1.46 14.26
C SER A 32 17.99 1.03 13.79
N SER A 33 18.76 0.34 14.63
CA SER A 33 20.02 -0.31 14.23
C SER A 33 19.81 -1.45 13.23
N TYR A 34 18.62 -2.06 13.25
CA TYR A 34 18.20 -2.99 12.21
C TYR A 34 17.79 -2.20 10.98
N LYS A 35 18.41 -2.52 9.84
CA LYS A 35 18.12 -1.93 8.53
C LYS A 35 17.63 -3.02 7.58
N GLU A 36 17.11 -2.60 6.43
CA GLU A 36 16.76 -3.45 5.29
C GLU A 36 17.20 -2.78 4.00
N MET A 37 17.28 -3.54 2.91
CA MET A 37 17.55 -3.00 1.58
C MET A 37 16.48 -3.51 0.64
N TYR A 38 16.01 -2.65 -0.26
CA TYR A 38 15.19 -3.06 -1.39
C TYR A 38 16.08 -3.42 -2.56
N GLY A 39 15.62 -4.36 -3.40
CA GLY A 39 16.40 -4.84 -4.53
C GLY A 39 15.53 -5.10 -5.75
N PHE A 40 16.04 -4.75 -6.92
CA PHE A 40 15.51 -5.21 -8.20
C PHE A 40 16.54 -6.10 -8.87
N VAL A 41 16.06 -7.19 -9.49
CA VAL A 41 16.85 -8.09 -10.32
C VAL A 41 16.07 -8.34 -11.59
N TRP A 42 16.70 -8.18 -12.75
CA TRP A 42 16.04 -8.31 -14.05
C TRP A 42 16.96 -8.95 -15.08
N ARG A 43 16.34 -9.49 -16.14
CA ARG A 43 17.05 -10.14 -17.24
C ARG A 43 17.25 -9.13 -18.38
N ASP A 44 18.49 -8.92 -18.79
CA ASP A 44 18.87 -7.82 -19.67
C ASP A 44 18.34 -7.96 -21.11
N ASP A 45 17.96 -9.17 -21.53
CA ASP A 45 17.33 -9.41 -22.83
C ASP A 45 15.80 -9.21 -22.83
N ALA A 46 15.21 -8.92 -21.68
CA ALA A 46 13.76 -8.75 -21.50
C ALA A 46 13.39 -7.35 -20.99
N VAL A 47 14.23 -6.77 -20.13
CA VAL A 47 13.96 -5.51 -19.44
C VAL A 47 15.23 -4.66 -19.45
N ALA A 48 15.09 -3.38 -19.79
CA ALA A 48 16.12 -2.37 -19.59
C ALA A 48 15.76 -1.50 -18.38
N TYR A 49 16.77 -1.18 -17.56
CA TYR A 49 16.68 -0.07 -16.61
C TYR A 49 16.77 1.25 -17.40
N GLU A 50 15.86 2.19 -17.13
CA GLU A 50 15.88 3.49 -17.80
C GLU A 50 16.50 4.55 -16.90
N ASP A 51 15.84 4.89 -15.80
CA ASP A 51 16.31 5.86 -14.82
C ASP A 51 15.44 5.79 -13.55
N GLY A 52 15.70 6.68 -12.61
CA GLY A 52 14.82 6.99 -11.51
C GLY A 52 14.84 5.93 -10.43
N ALA A 53 15.95 5.22 -10.25
CA ALA A 53 16.25 4.48 -9.02
C ALA A 53 16.34 5.47 -7.85
N VAL A 54 15.36 5.47 -6.95
CA VAL A 54 15.21 6.52 -5.94
C VAL A 54 14.45 6.03 -4.71
N SER A 55 14.94 6.41 -3.54
CA SER A 55 14.20 6.28 -2.28
C SER A 55 13.31 7.49 -2.06
N TYR A 56 12.08 7.26 -1.62
CA TYR A 56 11.13 8.31 -1.34
C TYR A 56 11.67 9.24 -0.24
N LEU A 57 11.67 10.55 -0.50
CA LEU A 57 12.03 11.54 0.50
C LEU A 57 10.85 11.77 1.44
N ASP A 58 10.79 10.97 2.50
CA ASP A 58 9.74 11.04 3.50
C ASP A 58 9.92 12.22 4.46
N ARG A 59 9.47 13.40 4.02
CA ARG A 59 9.57 14.65 4.80
C ARG A 59 8.84 14.59 6.14
N SER A 60 7.86 13.70 6.29
CA SER A 60 7.06 13.57 7.49
C SER A 60 7.60 12.49 8.43
N ASP A 61 8.68 11.79 8.06
CA ASP A 61 9.27 10.68 8.80
C ASP A 61 8.19 9.70 9.29
N THR A 62 7.36 9.22 8.35
CA THR A 62 6.23 8.31 8.58
C THR A 62 6.58 6.85 8.32
N PHE A 63 7.41 6.54 7.33
CA PHE A 63 7.84 5.19 7.01
C PHE A 63 8.98 4.74 7.93
N GLU A 64 8.93 3.51 8.45
CA GLU A 64 10.09 2.87 9.09
C GLU A 64 11.20 2.63 8.06
N ARG A 65 10.80 2.29 6.83
CA ARG A 65 11.67 2.07 5.68
C ARG A 65 11.11 2.80 4.47
N GLU A 66 11.81 3.84 4.03
CA GLU A 66 11.38 4.69 2.94
C GLU A 66 11.22 3.87 1.64
N PRO A 67 10.06 3.96 0.96
CA PRO A 67 9.81 3.25 -0.29
C PRO A 67 10.89 3.44 -1.36
N TYR A 68 11.14 2.43 -2.18
CA TYR A 68 12.12 2.48 -3.28
C TYR A 68 11.45 2.24 -4.63
N SER A 69 11.77 3.04 -5.64
CA SER A 69 11.22 2.87 -6.99
C SER A 69 12.28 3.00 -8.08
N ALA A 70 11.99 2.42 -9.24
CA ALA A 70 12.77 2.57 -10.46
C ALA A 70 11.85 2.49 -11.70
N GLN A 71 12.27 3.14 -12.79
CA GLN A 71 11.62 3.00 -14.09
C GLN A 71 12.38 2.01 -14.97
N PHE A 72 11.60 1.15 -15.63
CA PHE A 72 12.10 0.13 -16.53
C PHE A 72 11.39 0.23 -17.88
N ARG A 73 11.98 -0.39 -18.90
CA ARG A 73 11.38 -0.57 -20.22
C ARG A 73 11.36 -2.04 -20.60
N SER A 74 10.21 -2.51 -21.05
CA SER A 74 10.08 -3.83 -21.67
C SER A 74 10.75 -3.81 -23.05
N LEU A 75 11.71 -4.71 -23.27
CA LEU A 75 12.37 -4.85 -24.58
C LEU A 75 11.51 -5.58 -25.61
N LYS A 76 10.39 -6.18 -25.18
CA LYS A 76 9.44 -6.86 -26.06
C LYS A 76 8.57 -5.88 -26.86
N ASP A 77 8.12 -4.80 -26.22
CA ASP A 77 7.15 -3.85 -26.79
C ASP A 77 7.55 -2.37 -26.63
N GLY A 78 8.73 -2.12 -26.05
CA GLY A 78 9.29 -0.78 -25.86
C GLY A 78 8.57 0.06 -24.81
N LYS A 79 7.64 -0.51 -24.05
CA LYS A 79 6.83 0.23 -23.08
C LYS A 79 7.56 0.43 -21.76
N THR A 80 7.52 1.65 -21.25
CA THR A 80 8.07 1.99 -19.93
C THR A 80 7.04 1.73 -18.84
N PHE A 81 7.51 1.31 -17.68
CA PHE A 81 6.71 1.04 -16.49
C PHE A 81 7.53 1.35 -15.25
N VAL A 82 6.85 1.68 -14.16
CA VAL A 82 7.46 2.02 -12.88
C VAL A 82 7.19 0.86 -11.92
N VAL A 83 8.25 0.40 -11.26
CA VAL A 83 8.16 -0.55 -10.15
C VAL A 83 8.56 0.19 -8.89
N ALA A 84 7.66 0.22 -7.92
CA ALA A 84 7.88 0.72 -6.58
C ALA A 84 7.74 -0.44 -5.59
N THR A 85 8.56 -0.42 -4.54
CA THR A 85 8.55 -1.46 -3.50
C THR A 85 8.59 -0.90 -2.09
N VAL A 86 7.87 -1.57 -1.21
CA VAL A 86 7.75 -1.23 0.21
C VAL A 86 7.72 -2.49 1.06
N HIS A 87 8.18 -2.35 2.29
CA HIS A 87 7.95 -3.29 3.36
C HIS A 87 7.43 -2.51 4.55
N ILE A 88 6.12 -2.58 4.78
CA ILE A 88 5.43 -1.80 5.80
C ILE A 88 5.75 -2.34 7.19
N LEU A 89 5.90 -1.45 8.17
CA LEU A 89 6.06 -1.84 9.56
C LEU A 89 5.01 -2.88 9.98
N TYR A 90 5.43 -4.00 10.59
CA TYR A 90 4.48 -4.88 11.27
C TYR A 90 3.98 -4.17 12.55
N GLY A 91 4.89 -3.77 13.43
CA GLY A 91 4.51 -3.13 14.70
C GLY A 91 3.82 -4.12 15.66
N LYS A 92 3.28 -3.62 16.77
CA LYS A 92 2.62 -4.44 17.80
C LYS A 92 1.16 -4.66 17.50
N ASN A 93 0.54 -3.75 16.76
CA ASN A 93 -0.87 -3.79 16.40
C ASN A 93 -1.12 -3.13 15.03
N GLN A 94 -2.34 -3.23 14.53
CA GLN A 94 -2.71 -2.68 13.22
C GLN A 94 -2.65 -1.14 13.17
N ALA A 95 -2.88 -0.45 14.28
CA ALA A 95 -2.83 1.01 14.31
C ALA A 95 -1.39 1.53 14.12
N ASP A 96 -0.38 0.76 14.57
CA ASP A 96 1.03 1.11 14.36
C ASP A 96 1.36 1.19 12.85
N ARG A 97 0.87 0.21 12.07
CA ARG A 97 1.15 0.10 10.63
C ARG A 97 0.21 0.91 9.73
N ALA A 98 -0.98 1.26 10.24
CA ALA A 98 -1.98 2.01 9.47
C ALA A 98 -1.45 3.38 8.99
N SER A 99 -0.56 4.01 9.76
CA SER A 99 0.03 5.31 9.41
C SER A 99 0.84 5.25 8.10
N GLU A 100 1.66 4.21 7.93
CA GLU A 100 2.42 3.99 6.69
C GLU A 100 1.51 3.67 5.52
N ILE A 101 0.48 2.82 5.72
CA ILE A 101 -0.50 2.50 4.67
C ILE A 101 -1.23 3.75 4.19
N VAL A 102 -1.67 4.61 5.11
CA VAL A 102 -2.30 5.89 4.78
C VAL A 102 -1.31 6.82 4.06
N ALA A 103 -0.03 6.80 4.43
CA ALA A 103 1.01 7.60 3.78
C ALA A 103 1.33 7.13 2.35
N LEU A 104 1.04 5.88 1.98
CA LEU A 104 1.22 5.38 0.62
C LEU A 104 0.42 6.19 -0.42
N SER A 105 -0.68 6.85 -0.06
CA SER A 105 -1.38 7.73 -1.00
C SER A 105 -0.52 8.94 -1.40
N ASN A 106 0.28 9.48 -0.47
CA ASN A 106 1.18 10.60 -0.77
C ASN A 106 2.37 10.11 -1.61
N TYR A 107 2.90 8.93 -1.28
CA TYR A 107 3.94 8.30 -2.08
C TYR A 107 3.45 8.00 -3.50
N TRP A 108 2.21 7.52 -3.64
CA TRP A 108 1.60 7.27 -4.94
C TRP A 108 1.46 8.53 -5.79
N THR A 109 0.98 9.63 -5.20
CA THR A 109 0.96 10.94 -5.89
C THR A 109 2.36 11.36 -6.31
N TRP A 110 3.35 11.20 -5.44
CA TRP A 110 4.73 11.52 -5.76
C TRP A 110 5.29 10.65 -6.91
N LEU A 111 4.93 9.36 -7.00
CA LEU A 111 5.27 8.51 -8.14
C LEU A 111 4.65 9.05 -9.43
N GLN A 112 3.38 9.45 -9.40
CA GLN A 112 2.70 10.02 -10.57
C GLN A 112 3.33 11.33 -11.04
N GLU A 113 3.80 12.17 -10.10
CA GLU A 113 4.50 13.43 -10.42
C GLU A 113 5.92 13.18 -10.93
N THR A 114 6.67 12.29 -10.27
CA THR A 114 8.06 11.96 -10.61
C THR A 114 8.16 11.30 -11.98
N TYR A 115 7.20 10.43 -12.31
CA TYR A 115 7.13 9.74 -13.59
C TYR A 115 5.96 10.24 -14.44
N ALA A 116 5.79 11.57 -14.50
CA ALA A 116 4.69 12.20 -15.23
C ALA A 116 4.58 11.68 -16.68
N GLY A 117 3.35 11.32 -17.08
CA GLY A 117 3.06 10.71 -18.39
C GLY A 117 3.22 9.18 -18.44
N ASN A 118 3.74 8.54 -17.38
CA ASN A 118 3.80 7.10 -17.24
C ASN A 118 2.86 6.58 -16.15
N ASN A 119 1.64 6.17 -16.54
CA ASN A 119 0.65 5.58 -15.62
C ASN A 119 0.81 4.06 -15.45
N GLN A 120 1.88 3.45 -15.96
CA GLN A 120 2.16 2.02 -15.77
C GLN A 120 2.94 1.81 -14.46
N ILE A 121 2.34 2.23 -13.35
CA ILE A 121 2.92 2.15 -12.01
C ILE A 121 2.44 0.87 -11.32
N MET A 122 3.39 0.11 -10.77
CA MET A 122 3.17 -1.05 -9.93
C MET A 122 3.86 -0.83 -8.57
N LEU A 123 3.09 -0.82 -7.48
CA LEU A 123 3.59 -0.74 -6.11
C LEU A 123 3.45 -2.13 -5.46
N MET A 124 4.54 -2.74 -5.02
CA MET A 124 4.54 -4.13 -4.58
C MET A 124 5.43 -4.39 -3.36
N GLY A 125 5.08 -5.42 -2.59
CA GLY A 125 5.89 -5.85 -1.45
C GLY A 125 5.01 -6.37 -0.32
N ASP A 126 5.62 -6.47 0.87
CA ASP A 126 4.93 -6.86 2.09
C ASP A 126 4.30 -5.63 2.76
N PHE A 127 2.98 -5.52 2.66
CA PHE A 127 2.26 -4.41 3.27
C PHE A 127 1.86 -4.67 4.73
N ASN A 128 2.09 -5.89 5.24
CA ASN A 128 1.65 -6.32 6.56
C ASN A 128 0.17 -6.02 6.84
N THR A 129 -0.65 -5.79 5.81
CA THR A 129 -2.01 -5.27 5.92
C THR A 129 -2.85 -5.89 4.82
N PRO A 130 -3.97 -6.56 5.14
CA PRO A 130 -4.80 -7.20 4.13
C PRO A 130 -5.46 -6.16 3.22
N PRO A 131 -5.75 -6.50 1.95
CA PRO A 131 -6.25 -5.57 0.94
C PRO A 131 -7.66 -5.02 1.23
N ASN A 132 -8.38 -5.60 2.18
CA ASN A 132 -9.70 -5.16 2.62
C ASN A 132 -9.69 -4.20 3.82
N SER A 133 -8.50 -3.80 4.31
CA SER A 133 -8.37 -2.85 5.41
C SER A 133 -8.86 -1.44 5.01
N PRO A 134 -9.58 -0.71 5.88
CA PRO A 134 -9.98 0.67 5.61
C PRO A 134 -8.80 1.65 5.51
N ALA A 135 -7.59 1.25 5.96
CA ALA A 135 -6.41 2.10 5.81
C ALA A 135 -6.08 2.40 4.33
N TRP A 136 -6.56 1.58 3.41
CA TRP A 136 -6.36 1.73 1.97
C TRP A 136 -7.23 2.81 1.32
N ASP A 137 -8.26 3.34 1.99
CA ASP A 137 -9.28 4.21 1.38
C ASP A 137 -8.70 5.37 0.56
N LYS A 138 -7.62 5.99 1.03
CA LYS A 138 -6.95 7.08 0.29
C LYS A 138 -6.26 6.57 -0.98
N LEU A 139 -5.53 5.47 -0.89
CA LEU A 139 -4.81 4.88 -2.03
C LEU A 139 -5.79 4.28 -3.04
N ASP A 140 -6.91 3.70 -2.58
CA ASP A 140 -7.93 3.11 -3.44
C ASP A 140 -8.51 4.13 -4.43
N THR A 141 -8.46 5.42 -4.14
CA THR A 141 -8.87 6.45 -5.12
C THR A 141 -8.09 6.38 -6.44
N SER A 142 -6.84 5.90 -6.41
CA SER A 142 -5.88 5.97 -7.53
C SER A 142 -5.27 4.63 -7.95
N ALA A 143 -5.17 3.68 -7.02
CA ALA A 143 -4.60 2.35 -7.27
C ALA A 143 -5.54 1.25 -6.79
N ARG A 144 -5.37 0.03 -7.33
CA ARG A 144 -6.11 -1.15 -6.89
C ARG A 144 -5.16 -2.32 -6.63
N PRO A 145 -5.38 -3.12 -5.56
CA PRO A 145 -4.63 -4.35 -5.35
C PRO A 145 -4.98 -5.39 -6.41
N LEU A 146 -4.07 -6.33 -6.65
CA LEU A 146 -4.25 -7.43 -7.60
C LEU A 146 -4.62 -8.74 -6.91
N VAL A 147 -4.14 -8.98 -5.69
CA VAL A 147 -4.46 -10.20 -4.92
C VAL A 147 -5.53 -9.85 -3.89
N LEU A 148 -6.71 -10.45 -4.00
CA LEU A 148 -7.86 -10.13 -3.12
C LEU A 148 -8.21 -11.29 -2.17
N ASP A 149 -7.71 -12.49 -2.46
CA ASP A 149 -7.98 -13.71 -1.73
C ASP A 149 -6.72 -14.57 -1.57
N GLY A 150 -6.83 -15.60 -0.73
CA GLY A 150 -5.71 -16.46 -0.38
C GLY A 150 -4.84 -15.90 0.74
N ALA A 151 -3.58 -16.30 0.76
CA ALA A 151 -2.57 -15.88 1.73
C ALA A 151 -1.17 -16.19 1.18
N SER A 152 -0.18 -15.41 1.59
CA SER A 152 1.22 -15.48 1.15
C SER A 152 2.18 -15.79 2.30
N THR A 153 1.85 -15.47 3.56
CA THR A 153 2.68 -15.83 4.71
C THR A 153 2.53 -17.31 5.06
N LEU A 154 3.65 -18.04 5.17
CA LEU A 154 3.68 -19.43 5.58
C LEU A 154 3.24 -19.57 7.05
N SER A 155 2.22 -20.39 7.30
CA SER A 155 1.83 -20.75 8.66
C SER A 155 2.84 -21.69 9.32
N THR A 156 2.82 -21.73 10.66
CA THR A 156 3.48 -22.80 11.44
C THR A 156 2.80 -24.15 11.26
N LYS A 157 1.56 -24.19 10.78
CA LYS A 157 0.89 -25.41 10.35
C LYS A 157 1.27 -25.73 8.91
N ASP A 158 1.87 -26.91 8.72
CA ASP A 158 2.36 -27.35 7.42
C ASP A 158 1.25 -27.38 6.35
N GLY A 159 1.63 -27.01 5.12
CA GLY A 159 0.73 -26.89 3.97
C GLY A 159 -0.33 -25.79 4.06
N LYS A 160 -0.20 -24.84 5.01
CA LYS A 160 -1.16 -23.73 5.17
C LYS A 160 -0.50 -22.36 5.11
N PHE A 161 -1.17 -21.44 4.43
CA PHE A 161 -0.85 -20.01 4.47
C PHE A 161 -1.76 -19.30 5.47
N ALA A 162 -1.27 -18.21 6.07
CA ALA A 162 -1.91 -17.53 7.20
C ALA A 162 -2.50 -16.16 6.84
N ASN A 163 -1.69 -15.27 6.23
CA ASN A 163 -2.08 -13.88 5.97
C ASN A 163 -1.86 -13.51 4.51
N LEU A 164 -2.70 -12.62 3.98
CA LEU A 164 -2.52 -11.96 2.69
C LEU A 164 -1.95 -10.56 2.91
N TYR A 165 -0.64 -10.48 3.12
CA TYR A 165 0.05 -9.21 3.35
C TYR A 165 0.82 -8.72 2.13
N ASP A 166 1.35 -9.65 1.35
CA ASP A 166 2.03 -9.33 0.12
C ASP A 166 1.00 -8.98 -0.96
N ASN A 167 1.28 -7.94 -1.75
CA ASN A 167 0.41 -7.59 -2.87
C ASN A 167 1.15 -6.84 -3.98
N ILE A 168 0.43 -6.61 -5.07
CA ILE A 168 0.81 -5.69 -6.13
C ILE A 168 -0.37 -4.74 -6.34
N PHE A 169 -0.15 -3.45 -6.16
CA PHE A 169 -1.10 -2.39 -6.47
C PHE A 169 -0.74 -1.79 -7.82
N ILE A 170 -1.73 -1.60 -8.68
CA ILE A 170 -1.55 -0.95 -9.98
C ILE A 170 -2.44 0.27 -10.12
N SER A 171 -2.01 1.25 -10.92
CA SER A 171 -2.83 2.42 -11.22
C SER A 171 -4.18 2.01 -11.81
N LYS A 172 -5.26 2.60 -11.31
CA LYS A 172 -6.61 2.47 -11.91
C LYS A 172 -6.66 3.09 -13.31
N GLN A 173 -5.73 3.98 -13.65
CA GLN A 173 -5.55 4.59 -14.97
C GLN A 173 -4.50 3.86 -15.83
N SER A 174 -3.94 2.75 -15.32
CA SER A 174 -2.97 1.97 -16.07
C SER A 174 -3.60 1.27 -17.26
N ALA A 175 -2.84 1.14 -18.34
CA ALA A 175 -3.17 0.27 -19.46
C ALA A 175 -2.49 -1.12 -19.36
N ILE A 176 -1.92 -1.45 -18.20
CA ILE A 176 -1.48 -2.80 -17.83
C ILE A 176 -2.68 -3.76 -17.86
N ARG A 177 -2.61 -4.76 -18.73
CA ARG A 177 -3.57 -5.87 -18.80
C ARG A 177 -3.02 -7.05 -18.01
N VAL A 178 -3.57 -7.26 -16.82
CA VAL A 178 -3.24 -8.40 -15.96
C VAL A 178 -3.79 -9.68 -16.59
N ASN A 179 -2.92 -10.62 -16.92
CA ASN A 179 -3.29 -11.93 -17.44
C ASN A 179 -3.47 -12.93 -16.30
N LYS A 180 -2.53 -12.91 -15.33
CA LYS A 180 -2.52 -13.79 -14.17
C LYS A 180 -1.80 -13.13 -13.01
N VAL A 181 -2.33 -13.30 -11.80
CA VAL A 181 -1.63 -13.02 -10.55
C VAL A 181 -1.78 -14.25 -9.65
N GLU A 182 -0.69 -14.70 -9.03
CA GLU A 182 -0.73 -15.88 -8.17
C GLU A 182 0.33 -15.84 -7.07
N VAL A 183 0.00 -16.43 -5.92
CA VAL A 183 0.98 -16.76 -4.88
C VAL A 183 1.66 -18.06 -5.29
N PHE A 184 3.00 -18.05 -5.37
CA PHE A 184 3.77 -19.23 -5.72
C PHE A 184 4.10 -20.05 -4.48
N ASP A 185 3.47 -21.21 -4.37
CA ASP A 185 3.71 -22.21 -3.33
C ASP A 185 5.10 -22.87 -3.52
N TYR A 186 6.14 -22.09 -3.22
CA TYR A 186 7.52 -22.53 -3.32
C TYR A 186 7.84 -23.71 -2.40
N PRO A 187 7.29 -23.85 -1.17
CA PRO A 187 7.56 -25.00 -0.34
C PRO A 187 7.12 -26.29 -1.04
N LYS A 188 5.89 -26.31 -1.56
CA LYS A 188 5.41 -27.45 -2.33
C LYS A 188 6.25 -27.72 -3.58
N PHE A 189 6.63 -26.67 -4.30
CA PHE A 189 7.47 -26.79 -5.50
C PHE A 189 8.84 -27.41 -5.20
N LEU A 190 9.46 -27.03 -4.08
CA LEU A 190 10.77 -27.54 -3.64
C LEU A 190 10.69 -28.83 -2.81
N GLY A 191 9.48 -29.35 -2.57
CA GLY A 191 9.28 -30.53 -1.70
C GLY A 191 9.64 -30.27 -0.23
N LEU A 192 9.48 -29.03 0.24
CA LEU A 192 9.76 -28.60 1.61
C LEU A 192 8.48 -28.52 2.44
N THR A 193 8.59 -28.84 3.72
CA THR A 193 7.57 -28.44 4.71
C THR A 193 7.62 -26.92 4.91
N HIS A 194 6.53 -26.33 5.37
CA HIS A 194 6.49 -24.90 5.71
C HIS A 194 7.53 -24.57 6.77
N ALA A 195 7.72 -25.42 7.78
CA ALA A 195 8.75 -25.21 8.80
C ALA A 195 10.14 -25.09 8.18
N LYS A 196 10.48 -25.96 7.21
CA LYS A 196 11.78 -25.90 6.54
C LYS A 196 11.89 -24.72 5.58
N GLY A 197 10.81 -24.40 4.86
CA GLY A 197 10.75 -23.22 4.00
C GLY A 197 11.01 -21.93 4.77
N ARG A 198 10.31 -21.73 5.90
CA ARG A 198 10.48 -20.57 6.78
C ARG A 198 11.92 -20.43 7.31
N ASP A 199 12.55 -21.55 7.63
CA ASP A 199 13.91 -21.61 8.18
C ASP A 199 15.01 -21.35 7.14
N SER A 200 14.83 -21.83 5.90
CA SER A 200 15.93 -21.90 4.93
C SER A 200 15.75 -21.06 3.67
N VAL A 201 14.54 -20.55 3.40
CA VAL A 201 14.24 -19.76 2.19
C VAL A 201 13.57 -18.44 2.56
N SER A 202 12.35 -18.49 3.07
CA SER A 202 11.55 -17.31 3.45
C SER A 202 10.26 -17.74 4.14
N ASP A 203 9.74 -16.97 5.09
CA ASP A 203 8.40 -17.20 5.64
C ASP A 203 7.27 -16.56 4.84
N HIS A 204 7.59 -15.94 3.69
CA HIS A 204 6.63 -15.44 2.71
C HIS A 204 6.79 -16.15 1.36
N ALA A 205 5.67 -16.46 0.72
CA ALA A 205 5.63 -16.95 -0.65
C ALA A 205 5.62 -15.78 -1.65
N PRO A 206 6.42 -15.85 -2.74
CA PRO A 206 6.42 -14.81 -3.77
C PRO A 206 5.07 -14.66 -4.47
N ILE A 207 4.74 -13.44 -4.88
CA ILE A 207 3.62 -13.16 -5.78
C ILE A 207 4.14 -12.97 -7.20
N PHE A 208 3.59 -13.71 -8.14
CA PHE A 208 3.89 -13.58 -9.57
C PHE A 208 2.78 -12.83 -10.29
N LEU A 209 3.20 -11.89 -11.14
CA LEU A 209 2.33 -11.18 -12.07
C LEU A 209 2.76 -11.49 -13.50
N SER A 210 1.83 -12.00 -14.29
CA SER A 210 1.89 -12.03 -15.76
C SER A 210 0.95 -10.97 -16.30
N ALA A 211 1.49 -10.02 -17.05
CA ALA A 211 0.73 -8.92 -17.63
C ALA A 211 1.26 -8.52 -19.00
N ASN A 212 0.41 -7.86 -19.79
CA ASN A 212 0.82 -7.17 -21.00
C ASN A 212 0.80 -5.66 -20.74
N LEU A 213 1.87 -4.97 -21.11
CA LEU A 213 1.95 -3.52 -21.08
C LEU A 213 1.29 -2.97 -22.35
N SER A 214 -0.03 -2.80 -22.36
CA SER A 214 -0.71 -2.16 -23.49
C SER A 214 -0.79 -0.65 -23.26
N GLY A 215 -0.73 0.20 -24.30
CA GLY A 215 -1.34 1.53 -24.23
C GLY A 215 -0.55 2.73 -23.67
N GLY A 216 0.78 2.79 -23.79
CA GLY A 216 1.54 4.03 -23.54
C GLY A 216 2.38 4.43 -24.76
N ASN A 217 1.80 5.10 -25.76
CA ASN A 217 2.62 5.88 -26.68
C ASN A 217 2.90 7.21 -25.96
N GLY A 218 4.14 7.42 -25.52
CA GLY A 218 4.57 8.76 -25.15
C GLY A 218 4.49 9.66 -26.37
N ALA A 219 3.52 10.59 -26.35
CA ALA A 219 3.47 11.88 -27.03
C ALA A 219 2.01 12.33 -27.11
N ALA A 220 1.56 13.16 -26.17
CA ALA A 220 0.38 14.00 -26.38
C ALA A 220 0.73 15.41 -25.92
N SER A 221 1.18 16.19 -26.90
CA SER A 221 1.23 17.64 -26.89
C SER A 221 -0.08 18.24 -26.35
N ALA A 222 0.06 19.35 -25.65
CA ALA A 222 -1.05 20.18 -25.21
C ALA A 222 -2.01 20.50 -26.37
N SER A 223 -3.30 20.28 -26.17
CA SER A 223 -4.36 21.05 -26.81
C SER A 223 -5.66 20.90 -26.02
N ALA A 224 -6.14 22.05 -25.53
CA ALA A 224 -7.42 22.22 -24.86
C ALA A 224 -8.58 21.93 -25.81
N VAL A 225 -9.55 21.12 -25.39
CA VAL A 225 -10.92 21.18 -25.93
C VAL A 225 -11.94 20.89 -24.82
N THR A 226 -12.57 21.99 -24.40
CA THR A 226 -13.98 22.19 -24.01
C THR A 226 -14.86 20.97 -23.68
N ALA A 227 -15.40 21.00 -22.46
CA ALA A 227 -16.45 20.13 -21.98
C ALA A 227 -17.78 20.34 -22.74
N GLN A 228 -18.44 19.24 -23.10
CA GLN A 228 -19.89 19.20 -23.32
C GLN A 228 -20.48 17.98 -22.62
N ALA A 229 -21.48 18.24 -21.78
CA ALA A 229 -22.18 17.27 -20.95
C ALA A 229 -23.50 16.83 -21.60
N ARG A 230 -23.88 15.54 -21.45
CA ARG A 230 -25.28 15.06 -21.34
C ARG A 230 -25.36 13.57 -20.98
N PRO A 231 -26.54 13.01 -20.61
CA PRO A 231 -26.97 12.84 -19.22
C PRO A 231 -27.18 11.36 -18.83
N THR A 232 -27.15 11.03 -17.54
CA THR A 232 -27.66 9.74 -17.06
C THR A 232 -28.46 9.87 -15.77
N ALA A 233 -29.40 8.94 -15.64
CA ALA A 233 -30.64 9.00 -14.88
C ALA A 233 -30.48 8.89 -13.36
N ARG A 234 -31.53 9.36 -12.67
CA ARG A 234 -31.71 9.37 -11.22
C ARG A 234 -31.81 7.96 -10.65
N ASN A 235 -31.03 7.68 -9.60
CA ASN A 235 -31.28 6.56 -8.69
C ASN A 235 -32.09 7.07 -7.48
N PRO A 236 -33.18 6.39 -7.06
CA PRO A 236 -34.03 6.83 -5.97
C PRO A 236 -33.56 6.22 -4.65
N MET A 237 -33.15 7.06 -3.70
CA MET A 237 -33.37 6.91 -2.25
C MET A 237 -32.56 8.00 -1.54
N LYS A 238 -33.19 9.15 -1.32
CA LYS A 238 -32.75 10.16 -0.38
C LYS A 238 -33.98 10.85 0.20
N PRO A 239 -34.22 10.77 1.52
CA PRO A 239 -35.12 11.70 2.19
C PRO A 239 -34.44 13.07 2.35
N ALA A 240 -35.28 14.09 2.26
CA ALA A 240 -34.96 15.50 2.07
C ALA A 240 -34.15 16.16 3.20
N ALA A 241 -33.46 17.23 2.83
CA ALA A 241 -32.79 18.15 3.75
C ALA A 241 -33.79 19.09 4.45
N SER A 242 -33.43 19.54 5.65
CA SER A 242 -33.93 20.79 6.22
C SER A 242 -32.76 21.66 6.69
N VAL A 243 -33.00 22.96 6.61
CA VAL A 243 -32.08 24.10 6.52
C VAL A 243 -31.70 24.65 7.90
N GLY A 244 -30.44 25.12 8.02
CA GLY A 244 -30.01 26.36 8.68
C GLY A 244 -30.25 26.63 10.18
N GLY A 245 -29.20 27.05 10.87
CA GLY A 245 -29.29 27.87 12.09
C GLY A 245 -28.30 27.52 13.20
N THR A 246 -27.32 28.39 13.46
CA THR A 246 -26.77 28.63 14.82
C THR A 246 -27.56 29.80 15.40
N PRO A 247 -27.82 29.91 16.73
CA PRO A 247 -26.82 29.75 17.79
C PRO A 247 -27.29 28.98 19.06
N ALA A 248 -26.28 28.57 19.85
CA ALA A 248 -26.29 28.38 21.31
C ALA A 248 -27.48 27.64 21.96
N ASN A 249 -27.33 26.33 22.13
CA ASN A 249 -27.80 25.63 23.32
C ASN A 249 -26.67 24.70 23.77
N LEU A 250 -26.25 24.81 25.04
CA LEU A 250 -25.28 23.91 25.67
C LEU A 250 -25.91 22.51 25.83
N ALA A 251 -26.11 21.80 24.73
CA ALA A 251 -26.06 20.36 24.75
C ALA A 251 -24.58 20.04 24.99
N LEU A 252 -24.23 19.66 26.23
CA LEU A 252 -22.87 19.27 26.58
C LEU A 252 -22.41 18.22 25.54
N ALA A 253 -21.44 18.62 24.71
CA ALA A 253 -21.04 17.87 23.53
C ALA A 253 -20.43 16.51 23.93
N ILE A 254 -20.50 15.52 23.05
CA ILE A 254 -19.86 14.23 23.30
C ILE A 254 -18.35 14.37 23.06
N ARG A 255 -17.52 14.01 24.05
CA ARG A 255 -16.06 14.19 23.98
C ARG A 255 -15.32 12.91 23.64
N GLY A 256 -14.74 12.86 22.45
CA GLY A 256 -13.79 11.84 22.01
C GLY A 256 -12.35 12.13 22.41
N ASN A 257 -11.60 11.09 22.75
CA ASN A 257 -10.14 11.12 22.82
C ASN A 257 -9.58 10.56 21.50
N LYS A 258 -9.06 11.43 20.63
CA LYS A 258 -8.55 11.04 19.30
C LYS A 258 -7.36 10.08 19.32
N LYS A 259 -6.70 9.92 20.47
CA LYS A 259 -5.60 8.96 20.63
C LYS A 259 -6.10 7.56 20.93
N THR A 260 -7.20 7.43 21.68
CA THR A 260 -7.70 6.13 22.15
C THR A 260 -8.99 5.70 21.45
N MET A 261 -9.58 6.58 20.63
CA MET A 261 -10.90 6.38 20.01
C MET A 261 -11.99 6.06 21.05
N ILE A 262 -11.90 6.66 22.24
CA ILE A 262 -12.91 6.52 23.29
C ILE A 262 -13.66 7.83 23.43
N TYR A 263 -14.99 7.80 23.38
CA TYR A 263 -15.82 8.97 23.66
C TYR A 263 -16.53 8.89 25.01
N HIS A 264 -16.81 10.05 25.58
CA HIS A 264 -17.49 10.24 26.85
C HIS A 264 -18.71 11.12 26.66
N ARG A 265 -19.83 10.69 27.23
CA ARG A 265 -21.01 11.54 27.41
C ARG A 265 -20.84 12.48 28.62
N PRO A 266 -21.60 13.58 28.72
CA PRO A 266 -21.47 14.55 29.81
C PRO A 266 -21.73 13.99 31.20
N ASP A 267 -22.54 12.93 31.29
CA ASP A 267 -22.86 12.16 32.50
C ASP A 267 -21.73 11.22 32.93
N CYS A 268 -20.68 11.05 32.13
CA CYS A 268 -19.61 10.11 32.44
C CYS A 268 -18.64 10.65 33.51
N PRO A 269 -18.22 9.80 34.48
CA PRO A 269 -17.26 10.20 35.51
C PRO A 269 -15.93 10.76 34.97
N SER A 270 -15.45 10.29 33.83
CA SER A 270 -14.21 10.73 33.19
C SER A 270 -14.39 11.73 32.05
N TYR A 271 -15.57 12.34 31.90
CA TYR A 271 -15.87 13.27 30.80
C TYR A 271 -14.87 14.43 30.66
N ASN A 272 -14.39 14.99 31.78
CA ASN A 272 -13.41 16.08 31.80
C ASN A 272 -11.95 15.61 31.89
N ALA A 273 -11.69 14.30 31.97
CA ALA A 273 -10.35 13.75 32.17
C ALA A 273 -9.51 13.68 30.88
N ILE A 274 -10.11 13.93 29.72
CA ILE A 274 -9.39 13.95 28.44
C ILE A 274 -8.54 15.23 28.35
N ALA A 275 -7.25 15.12 28.06
CA ALA A 275 -6.39 16.30 27.82
C ALA A 275 -6.89 17.11 26.61
N GLU A 276 -6.92 18.44 26.71
CA GLU A 276 -7.51 19.33 25.70
C GLU A 276 -6.98 19.09 24.28
N LYS A 277 -5.66 18.91 24.13
CA LYS A 277 -5.00 18.59 22.85
C LYS A 277 -5.50 17.30 22.17
N ASN A 278 -6.13 16.40 22.92
CA ASN A 278 -6.63 15.11 22.45
C ASN A 278 -8.15 15.08 22.30
N ARG A 279 -8.86 16.17 22.59
CA ARG A 279 -10.32 16.23 22.51
C ARG A 279 -10.79 16.39 21.07
N VAL A 280 -11.84 15.65 20.72
CA VAL A 280 -12.67 15.86 19.54
C VAL A 280 -14.11 15.91 20.04
N GLU A 281 -14.85 16.93 19.62
CA GLU A 281 -16.24 17.14 20.04
C GLU A 281 -17.18 16.57 18.98
N PHE A 282 -18.17 15.79 19.41
CA PHE A 282 -19.22 15.23 18.57
C PHE A 282 -20.58 15.72 19.02
N ASN A 283 -21.47 15.91 18.04
CA ASN A 283 -22.83 16.37 18.31
C ASN A 283 -23.77 15.25 18.80
N SER A 284 -23.34 13.98 18.71
CA SER A 284 -24.06 12.82 19.24
C SER A 284 -23.16 11.59 19.39
N PRO A 285 -23.55 10.58 20.20
CA PRO A 285 -22.85 9.29 20.26
C PRO A 285 -22.73 8.59 18.91
N ALA A 286 -23.81 8.60 18.12
CA ALA A 286 -23.82 8.00 16.78
C ALA A 286 -22.81 8.67 15.84
N ALA A 287 -22.59 9.98 15.95
CA ALA A 287 -21.57 10.68 15.16
C ALA A 287 -20.14 10.31 15.59
N ALA A 288 -19.93 9.99 16.87
CA ALA A 288 -18.66 9.48 17.39
C ALA A 288 -18.42 8.03 16.92
N GLU A 289 -19.44 7.17 17.01
CA GLU A 289 -19.39 5.77 16.57
C GLU A 289 -19.22 5.63 15.05
N ALA A 290 -19.85 6.51 14.27
CA ALA A 290 -19.64 6.59 12.81
C ALA A 290 -18.20 6.98 12.44
N GLN A 291 -17.49 7.61 13.38
CA GLN A 291 -16.05 7.89 13.28
C GLN A 291 -15.21 6.89 14.08
N HIS A 292 -15.80 5.73 14.41
CA HIS A 292 -15.18 4.60 15.10
C HIS A 292 -14.72 4.87 16.54
N TYR A 293 -15.35 5.83 17.23
CA TYR A 293 -15.15 6.00 18.66
C TYR A 293 -16.08 5.07 19.44
N HIS A 294 -15.58 4.51 20.54
CA HIS A 294 -16.33 3.64 21.44
C HIS A 294 -16.64 4.34 22.76
N LEU A 295 -17.80 4.05 23.36
CA LEU A 295 -18.18 4.62 24.65
C LEU A 295 -17.20 4.15 25.74
N ALA A 296 -16.76 5.06 26.60
CA ALA A 296 -15.88 4.70 27.72
C ALA A 296 -16.57 3.68 28.64
N GLY A 297 -15.88 2.60 29.01
CA GLY A 297 -16.47 1.51 29.79
C GLY A 297 -16.92 1.89 31.22
N ASN A 298 -16.52 3.07 31.71
CA ASN A 298 -16.94 3.64 32.97
C ASN A 298 -18.12 4.64 32.83
N CYS A 299 -18.61 4.88 31.61
CA CYS A 299 -19.87 5.56 31.34
C CYS A 299 -21.03 4.56 31.48
N ARG A 300 -21.59 4.42 32.69
CA ARG A 300 -22.82 3.64 32.92
C ARG A 300 -24.03 4.54 32.80
#